data_AF-A0A7W7CL07-F1
#
_entry.id   AF-A0A7W7CL07-F1
#
_cell.length_a   1.000
_cell.length_b   1.000
_cell.length_c   1.000
_cell.angle_alpha   90.00
_cell.angle_beta   90.00
_cell.angle_gamma   90.00
#
_symmetry.space_group_name_H-M   'P 1'
#
loop_
_entity.id
_entity.type
_entity.pdbx_description
1 polymer ?
#
loop_
_entity_poly.entity_id
_entity_poly.type
_entity_poly.pdbx_seq_one_letter_code
_entity_poly.pdbx_strand_id
1 'polypeptide(L)'
;MAGEAWATLTSLGGVALGGGLSFLVQRTTQQTAARLEQSKQESVRTEARRAERLALLERFITVAADAERCAFSRPPEWVEGDEWHAPTQAVMNRFWVEERMIRVLFPGPVHDAARAYFLVLNGAVWQGLPEGRTVGEVIEEPHLKFLDAARSAL
;
A
#
# COMPACT_ATOMS: atom_id res chain seq x y z
N MET A 1 25.42 70.60 18.57
CA MET A 1 24.99 69.54 19.51
C MET A 1 23.56 69.05 19.29
N ALA A 2 22.53 69.91 19.15
CA ALA A 2 21.15 69.44 18.99
C ALA A 2 20.84 68.74 17.65
N GLY A 3 21.46 69.15 16.54
CA GLY A 3 21.23 68.56 15.21
C GLY A 3 21.83 67.15 14.99
N GLU A 4 22.96 66.85 15.63
CA GLU A 4 23.62 65.53 15.55
C GLU A 4 22.85 64.45 16.31
N ALA A 5 22.21 64.82 17.43
CA ALA A 5 21.37 63.92 18.23
C ALA A 5 20.10 63.47 17.47
N TRP A 6 19.50 64.38 16.68
CA TRP A 6 18.33 64.07 15.85
C TRP A 6 18.67 63.19 14.65
N ALA A 7 19.86 63.34 14.06
CA ALA A 7 20.35 62.49 12.97
C ALA A 7 20.70 61.07 13.44
N THR A 8 21.25 60.93 14.65
CA THR A 8 21.54 59.60 15.25
C THR A 8 20.26 58.88 15.67
N LEU A 9 19.26 59.59 16.20
CA LEU A 9 17.94 59.02 16.53
C LEU A 9 17.17 58.52 15.30
N THR A 10 17.21 59.28 14.20
CA THR A 10 16.57 58.87 12.94
C THR A 10 17.32 57.70 12.28
N SER A 11 18.64 57.67 12.36
CA SER A 11 19.50 56.55 11.91
C SER A 11 19.25 55.25 12.70
N LEU A 12 19.22 55.32 14.04
CA LEU A 12 18.92 54.16 14.90
C LEU A 12 17.48 53.64 14.69
N GLY A 13 16.52 54.55 14.48
CA GLY A 13 15.15 54.18 14.14
C GLY A 13 15.05 53.43 12.81
N GLY A 14 15.81 53.85 11.80
CA GLY A 14 15.89 53.17 10.50
C GLY A 14 16.46 51.75 10.59
N VAL A 15 17.52 51.55 11.39
CA VAL A 15 18.13 50.22 11.60
C VAL A 15 17.20 49.31 12.40
N ALA A 16 16.54 49.82 13.44
CA ALA A 16 15.58 49.04 14.23
C ALA A 16 14.37 48.60 13.39
N LEU A 17 13.84 49.49 12.55
CA LEU A 17 12.76 49.17 11.62
C LEU A 17 13.20 48.19 10.53
N GLY A 18 14.37 48.41 9.92
CA GLY A 18 14.93 47.52 8.91
C GLY A 18 15.24 46.12 9.46
N GLY A 19 15.80 46.04 10.67
CA GLY A 19 16.06 44.79 11.38
C GLY A 19 14.77 44.07 11.79
N GLY A 20 13.77 44.80 12.28
CA GLY A 20 12.45 44.25 12.61
C GLY A 20 11.70 43.69 11.40
N LEU A 21 11.68 44.44 10.29
CA LEU A 21 11.08 43.98 9.03
C LEU A 21 11.82 42.76 8.46
N SER A 22 13.16 42.78 8.51
CA SER A 22 13.98 41.64 8.07
C SER A 22 13.68 40.40 8.90
N PHE A 23 13.61 40.52 10.23
CA PHE A 23 13.26 39.42 11.12
C PHE A 23 11.86 38.85 10.83
N LEU A 24 10.87 39.71 10.59
CA LEU A 24 9.51 39.27 10.24
C LEU A 24 9.49 38.49 8.92
N VAL A 25 10.11 39.02 7.86
CA VAL A 25 10.21 38.35 6.56
C VAL A 25 10.95 37.02 6.66
N GLN A 26 12.02 36.97 7.44
CA GLN A 26 12.82 35.75 7.64
C GLN A 26 12.00 34.70 8.40
N ARG A 27 11.25 35.11 9.42
CA ARG A 27 10.36 34.21 10.18
C ARG A 27 9.22 33.67 9.33
N THR A 28 8.56 34.49 8.50
CA THR A 28 7.50 34.02 7.60
C THR A 28 8.03 33.11 6.50
N THR A 29 9.22 33.40 5.98
CA THR A 29 9.90 32.56 4.98
C THR A 29 10.27 31.20 5.58
N GLN A 30 10.83 31.16 6.79
CA GLN A 30 11.15 29.91 7.50
C GLN A 30 9.90 29.06 7.77
N GLN A 31 8.79 29.68 8.21
CA GLN A 31 7.54 28.96 8.43
C GLN A 31 6.94 28.38 7.13
N THR A 32 7.02 29.15 6.04
CA THR A 32 6.52 28.70 4.73
C THR A 32 7.39 27.58 4.16
N ALA A 33 8.71 27.69 4.29
CA ALA A 33 9.66 26.64 3.91
C ALA A 33 9.42 25.36 4.71
N ALA A 34 9.18 25.46 6.02
CA ALA A 34 8.87 24.30 6.87
C ALA A 34 7.56 23.60 6.46
N ARG A 35 6.51 24.35 6.11
CA ARG A 35 5.24 23.77 5.63
C ARG A 35 5.39 23.08 4.27
N LEU A 36 6.14 23.70 3.36
CA LEU A 36 6.39 23.14 2.04
C LEU A 36 7.22 21.85 2.14
N GLU A 37 8.20 21.83 3.04
CA GLU A 37 8.99 20.63 3.34
C GLU A 37 8.14 19.52 3.98
N GLN A 38 7.25 19.86 4.93
CA GLN A 38 6.31 18.90 5.50
C GLN A 38 5.38 18.31 4.44
N SER A 39 4.78 19.14 3.58
CA SER A 39 3.92 18.68 2.48
C SER A 39 4.67 17.78 1.49
N LYS A 40 5.92 18.11 1.17
CA LYS A 40 6.79 17.22 0.35
C LYS A 40 7.02 15.88 1.04
N GLN A 41 7.35 15.88 2.32
CA GLN A 41 7.56 14.65 3.09
C GLN A 41 6.30 13.79 3.15
N GLU A 42 5.12 14.40 3.31
CA GLU A 42 3.83 13.70 3.28
C GLU A 42 3.52 13.12 1.90
N SER A 43 3.79 13.87 0.83
CA SER A 43 3.67 13.38 -0.55
C SER A 43 4.57 12.17 -0.79
N VAL A 44 5.84 12.26 -0.41
CA VAL A 44 6.81 11.17 -0.54
C VAL A 44 6.37 9.94 0.26
N ARG A 45 5.86 10.12 1.49
CA ARG A 45 5.34 9.00 2.30
C ARG A 45 4.09 8.36 1.69
N THR A 46 3.20 9.17 1.12
CA THR A 46 1.97 8.68 0.48
C THR A 46 2.30 7.91 -0.80
N GLU A 47 3.24 8.41 -1.59
CA GLU A 47 3.73 7.76 -2.80
C GLU A 47 4.47 6.45 -2.48
N ALA A 48 5.32 6.44 -1.45
CA ALA A 48 5.98 5.23 -0.98
C ALA A 48 4.97 4.15 -0.55
N ARG A 49 3.94 4.53 0.24
CA ARG A 49 2.86 3.60 0.63
C ARG A 49 2.09 3.07 -0.58
N ARG A 50 1.85 3.91 -1.59
CA ARG A 50 1.18 3.48 -2.82
C ARG A 50 2.02 2.47 -3.60
N ALA A 51 3.33 2.70 -3.72
CA ALA A 51 4.25 1.76 -4.37
C ALA A 51 4.33 0.43 -3.61
N GLU A 52 4.43 0.46 -2.27
CA GLU A 52 4.40 -0.74 -1.42
C GLU A 52 3.11 -1.54 -1.59
N ARG A 53 1.96 -0.86 -1.63
CA ARG A 53 0.65 -1.47 -1.88
C ARG A 53 0.57 -2.12 -3.25
N LEU A 54 1.00 -1.43 -4.30
CA LEU A 54 1.01 -1.98 -5.66
C LEU A 54 1.89 -3.22 -5.76
N ALA A 55 3.11 -3.18 -5.19
CA ALA A 55 4.01 -4.32 -5.18
C ALA A 55 3.42 -5.53 -4.42
N LEU A 56 2.68 -5.28 -3.35
CA LEU A 56 1.99 -6.34 -2.60
C LEU A 56 0.81 -6.93 -3.38
N LEU A 57 0.01 -6.10 -4.07
CA LEU A 57 -1.07 -6.59 -4.93
C LEU A 57 -0.53 -7.44 -6.07
N GLU A 58 0.56 -7.01 -6.70
CA GLU A 58 1.23 -7.78 -7.75
C GLU A 58 1.67 -9.16 -7.25
N ARG A 59 2.32 -9.23 -6.08
CA ARG A 59 2.71 -10.52 -5.48
C ARG A 59 1.51 -11.40 -5.15
N PHE A 60 0.47 -10.83 -4.56
CA PHE A 60 -0.76 -11.55 -4.23
C PHE A 60 -1.43 -12.12 -5.48
N ILE A 61 -1.58 -11.32 -6.54
CA ILE A 61 -2.17 -11.76 -7.81
C ILE A 61 -1.32 -12.86 -8.46
N THR A 62 0.01 -12.69 -8.44
CA THR A 62 0.94 -13.67 -9.02
C THR A 62 0.83 -15.01 -8.31
N VAL A 63 0.86 -15.03 -6.98
CA VAL A 63 0.77 -16.29 -6.23
C VAL A 63 -0.64 -16.89 -6.26
N ALA A 64 -1.69 -16.06 -6.40
CA ALA A 64 -3.04 -16.55 -6.64
C ALA A 64 -3.13 -17.28 -7.99
N ALA A 65 -2.52 -16.74 -9.05
CA ALA A 65 -2.44 -17.42 -10.35
C ALA A 65 -1.62 -18.73 -10.28
N ASP A 66 -0.57 -18.78 -9.46
CA ASP A 66 0.15 -20.04 -9.17
C ASP A 66 -0.77 -21.06 -8.50
N ALA A 67 -1.55 -20.63 -7.50
CA ALA A 67 -2.49 -21.49 -6.78
C ALA A 67 -3.65 -21.97 -7.68
N GLU A 68 -4.12 -21.14 -8.62
CA GLU A 68 -5.08 -21.55 -9.65
C GLU A 68 -4.52 -22.65 -10.53
N ARG A 69 -3.27 -22.52 -10.97
CA ARG A 69 -2.60 -23.57 -11.74
C ARG A 69 -2.51 -24.89 -10.95
N CYS A 70 -2.26 -24.83 -9.65
CA CYS A 70 -2.32 -26.00 -8.78
C CYS A 70 -3.73 -26.61 -8.71
N ALA A 71 -4.78 -25.78 -8.63
CA ALA A 71 -6.15 -26.26 -8.65
C ALA A 71 -6.51 -26.93 -9.99
N PHE A 72 -6.06 -26.37 -11.11
CA PHE A 72 -6.27 -26.94 -12.45
C PHE A 72 -5.51 -28.25 -12.65
N SER A 73 -4.28 -28.35 -12.12
CA SER A 73 -3.44 -29.56 -12.25
C SER A 73 -3.72 -30.61 -11.16
N ARG A 74 -4.68 -30.36 -10.28
CA ARG A 74 -5.02 -31.25 -9.17
C ARG A 74 -5.44 -32.61 -9.72
N PRO A 75 -4.75 -33.70 -9.36
CA PRO A 75 -5.22 -35.04 -9.71
C PRO A 75 -6.55 -35.36 -9.00
N PRO A 76 -7.37 -36.28 -9.53
CA PRO A 76 -8.65 -36.63 -8.90
C PRO A 76 -8.50 -37.08 -7.45
N GLU A 77 -7.47 -37.90 -7.21
CA GLU A 77 -7.02 -38.38 -5.91
C GLU A 77 -5.55 -38.02 -5.73
N TRP A 78 -5.17 -37.69 -4.49
CA TRP A 78 -3.79 -37.44 -4.11
C TRP A 78 -3.57 -37.85 -2.66
N VAL A 79 -2.32 -38.15 -2.32
CA VAL A 79 -1.84 -38.39 -0.96
C VAL A 79 -0.64 -37.50 -0.66
N GLU A 80 -0.43 -37.23 0.63
CA GLU A 80 0.75 -36.49 1.06
C GLU A 80 2.02 -37.24 0.64
N GLY A 81 2.92 -36.53 -0.04
CA GLY A 81 4.15 -37.09 -0.62
C GLY A 81 4.10 -37.31 -2.12
N ASP A 82 2.92 -37.22 -2.75
CA ASP A 82 2.81 -37.24 -4.22
C ASP A 82 3.58 -36.09 -4.86
N GLU A 83 4.01 -36.29 -6.11
CA GLU A 83 4.76 -35.28 -6.88
C GLU A 83 4.03 -33.94 -6.99
N TRP A 84 2.69 -33.96 -6.98
CA TRP A 84 1.85 -32.76 -6.99
C TRP A 84 1.80 -32.05 -5.63
N HIS A 85 1.88 -32.78 -4.51
CA HIS A 85 1.62 -32.26 -3.18
C HIS A 85 2.67 -31.23 -2.72
N ALA A 86 3.95 -31.60 -2.71
CA ALA A 86 5.02 -30.74 -2.21
C ALA A 86 5.12 -29.36 -2.92
N PRO A 87 5.15 -29.28 -4.27
CA PRO A 87 5.16 -27.97 -4.94
C PRO A 87 3.88 -27.17 -4.70
N THR A 88 2.72 -27.83 -4.64
CA THR A 88 1.43 -27.16 -4.36
C THR A 88 1.41 -26.60 -2.93
N GLN A 89 1.91 -27.34 -1.95
CA GLN A 89 2.00 -26.88 -0.58
C GLN A 89 2.90 -25.64 -0.47
N ALA A 90 4.02 -25.61 -1.19
CA ALA A 90 4.90 -24.43 -1.24
C ALA A 90 4.19 -23.19 -1.82
N VAL A 91 3.41 -23.37 -2.89
CA VAL A 91 2.59 -22.29 -3.49
C VAL A 91 1.52 -21.80 -2.50
N MET A 92 0.76 -22.72 -1.90
CA MET A 92 -0.32 -22.37 -0.97
C MET A 92 0.21 -21.69 0.30
N ASN A 93 1.38 -22.07 0.79
CA ASN A 93 2.05 -21.39 1.90
C ASN A 93 2.43 -19.95 1.54
N ARG A 94 2.99 -19.72 0.34
CA ARG A 94 3.26 -18.36 -0.14
C ARG A 94 1.97 -17.57 -0.29
N PHE A 95 0.90 -18.17 -0.82
CA PHE A 95 -0.38 -17.50 -0.97
C PHE A 95 -0.98 -17.08 0.36
N TRP A 96 -0.87 -17.95 1.37
CA TRP A 96 -1.27 -17.63 2.74
C TRP A 96 -0.48 -16.44 3.31
N VAL A 97 0.83 -16.39 3.09
CA VAL A 97 1.66 -15.26 3.55
C VAL A 97 1.23 -13.96 2.87
N GLU A 98 1.07 -13.95 1.54
CA GLU A 98 0.66 -12.73 0.83
C GLU A 98 -0.76 -12.28 1.24
N GLU A 99 -1.71 -13.19 1.51
CA GLU A 99 -3.02 -12.85 2.09
C GLU A 99 -2.87 -12.13 3.43
N ARG A 100 -1.98 -12.61 4.31
CA ARG A 100 -1.71 -11.95 5.59
C ARG A 100 -1.07 -10.59 5.42
N MET A 101 -0.22 -10.42 4.42
CA MET A 101 0.35 -9.11 4.11
C MET A 101 -0.72 -8.13 3.61
N ILE A 102 -1.73 -8.58 2.87
CA ILE A 102 -2.89 -7.74 2.50
C ILE A 102 -3.57 -7.20 3.77
N ARG A 103 -3.80 -8.05 4.78
CA ARG A 103 -4.37 -7.64 6.07
C ARG A 103 -3.56 -6.56 6.78
N VAL A 104 -2.24 -6.56 6.62
CA VAL A 104 -1.35 -5.60 7.29
C VAL A 104 -1.39 -4.22 6.63
N LEU A 105 -1.46 -4.15 5.29
CA LEU A 105 -1.26 -2.89 4.55
C LEU A 105 -2.54 -2.27 3.97
N PHE A 106 -3.62 -3.05 3.86
CA PHE A 106 -4.86 -2.60 3.24
C PHE A 106 -6.03 -2.45 4.23
N PRO A 107 -7.02 -1.62 3.88
CA PRO A 107 -8.27 -1.53 4.64
C PRO A 107 -9.02 -2.88 4.71
N GLY A 108 -9.86 -3.02 5.74
CA GLY A 108 -10.68 -4.23 5.99
C GLY A 108 -11.38 -4.80 4.76
N PRO A 109 -12.09 -4.00 3.94
CA PRO A 109 -12.78 -4.51 2.75
C PRO A 109 -11.87 -5.24 1.74
N VAL A 110 -10.63 -4.78 1.57
CA VAL A 110 -9.66 -5.44 0.67
C VAL A 110 -9.20 -6.77 1.25
N HIS A 111 -8.92 -6.79 2.55
CA HIS A 111 -8.58 -8.02 3.26
C HIS A 111 -9.72 -9.03 3.20
N ASP A 112 -10.96 -8.62 3.42
CA ASP A 112 -12.10 -9.53 3.45
C ASP A 112 -12.32 -10.16 2.06
N ALA A 113 -12.16 -9.37 0.99
CA ALA A 113 -12.21 -9.87 -0.38
C ALA A 113 -11.03 -10.80 -0.70
N ALA A 114 -9.80 -10.44 -0.33
CA ALA A 114 -8.61 -11.29 -0.49
C ALA A 114 -8.76 -12.62 0.26
N ARG A 115 -9.32 -12.57 1.47
CA ARG A 115 -9.57 -13.75 2.31
C ARG A 115 -10.62 -14.66 1.70
N ALA A 116 -11.71 -14.10 1.16
CA ALA A 116 -12.73 -14.88 0.46
C ALA A 116 -12.15 -15.60 -0.76
N TYR A 117 -11.35 -14.90 -1.57
CA TYR A 117 -10.66 -15.46 -2.71
C TYR A 117 -9.67 -16.58 -2.30
N PHE A 118 -8.84 -16.33 -1.28
CA PHE A 118 -7.95 -17.34 -0.72
C PHE A 118 -8.70 -18.61 -0.28
N LEU A 119 -9.82 -18.45 0.45
CA LEU A 119 -10.58 -19.58 0.97
C LEU A 119 -11.18 -20.45 -0.13
N VAL A 120 -11.76 -19.82 -1.16
CA VAL A 120 -12.30 -20.53 -2.32
C VAL A 120 -11.21 -21.32 -3.03
N LEU A 121 -10.07 -20.68 -3.29
CA LEU A 121 -8.99 -21.33 -4.02
C LEU A 121 -8.31 -22.43 -3.18
N ASN A 122 -8.12 -22.20 -1.88
CA ASN A 122 -7.62 -23.23 -0.96
C ASN A 122 -8.55 -24.44 -0.90
N GLY A 123 -9.87 -24.23 -0.91
CA GLY A 123 -10.85 -25.31 -1.05
C GLY A 123 -10.67 -26.06 -2.36
N ALA A 124 -10.65 -25.35 -3.49
CA ALA A 124 -10.49 -25.93 -4.81
C ALA A 124 -9.20 -26.76 -4.95
N VAL A 125 -8.08 -26.27 -4.41
CA VAL A 125 -6.79 -26.95 -4.44
C VAL A 125 -6.84 -28.25 -3.61
N TRP A 126 -7.24 -28.18 -2.35
CA TRP A 126 -7.10 -29.35 -1.46
C TRP A 126 -8.29 -30.30 -1.53
N GLN A 127 -9.50 -29.75 -1.50
CA GLN A 127 -10.75 -30.51 -1.42
C GLN A 127 -11.30 -30.87 -2.80
N GLY A 128 -10.82 -30.20 -3.86
CA GLY A 128 -11.37 -30.33 -5.20
C GLY A 128 -12.60 -29.44 -5.39
N LEU A 129 -13.22 -29.56 -6.56
CA LEU A 129 -14.38 -28.76 -6.93
C LEU A 129 -15.68 -29.56 -6.71
N PRO A 130 -16.82 -28.86 -6.47
CA PRO A 130 -18.12 -29.49 -6.57
C PRO A 130 -18.34 -30.12 -7.96
N GLU A 131 -19.10 -31.20 -8.02
CA GLU A 131 -19.40 -31.89 -9.29
C GLU A 131 -19.94 -30.92 -10.35
N GLY A 132 -19.41 -31.04 -11.57
CA GLY A 132 -19.84 -30.25 -12.72
C GLY A 132 -19.37 -28.80 -12.72
N ARG A 133 -18.60 -28.34 -11.74
CA ARG A 133 -18.03 -26.99 -11.71
C ARG A 133 -16.58 -26.96 -12.14
N THR A 134 -16.18 -25.86 -12.77
CA THR A 134 -14.78 -25.60 -13.15
C THR A 134 -14.09 -24.65 -12.16
N VAL A 135 -12.74 -24.64 -12.16
CA VAL A 135 -11.96 -23.71 -11.32
C VAL A 135 -12.36 -22.27 -11.65
N GLY A 136 -12.45 -21.93 -12.95
CA GLY A 136 -12.85 -20.60 -13.42
C GLY A 136 -14.18 -20.12 -12.82
N GLU A 137 -15.20 -20.96 -12.84
CA GLU A 137 -16.53 -20.63 -12.32
C GLU A 137 -16.54 -20.35 -10.83
N VAL A 138 -15.70 -21.02 -10.03
CA VAL A 138 -15.67 -20.79 -8.57
C VAL A 138 -14.82 -19.57 -8.21
N ILE A 139 -13.77 -19.26 -8.99
CA ILE A 139 -12.83 -18.17 -8.69
C ILE A 139 -13.29 -16.80 -9.21
N GLU A 140 -14.08 -16.75 -10.28
CA GLU A 140 -14.34 -15.51 -11.02
C GLU A 140 -14.94 -14.41 -10.13
N GLU A 141 -16.00 -14.73 -9.39
CA GLU A 141 -16.66 -13.76 -8.51
C GLU A 141 -15.74 -13.28 -7.36
N PRO A 142 -15.08 -14.17 -6.57
CA PRO A 142 -14.10 -13.74 -5.58
C PRO A 142 -12.94 -12.90 -6.15
N HIS A 143 -12.43 -13.27 -7.32
CA HIS A 143 -11.34 -12.58 -7.99
C HIS A 143 -11.75 -11.14 -8.37
N LEU A 144 -12.91 -10.97 -9.00
CA LEU A 144 -13.43 -9.66 -9.38
C LEU A 144 -13.69 -8.78 -8.16
N LYS A 145 -14.31 -9.33 -7.10
CA LYS A 145 -14.53 -8.61 -5.84
C LYS A 145 -13.23 -8.12 -5.21
N PHE A 146 -12.18 -8.95 -5.25
CA PHE A 146 -10.87 -8.56 -4.76
C PHE A 146 -10.26 -7.43 -5.59
N LEU A 147 -10.27 -7.55 -6.93
CA LEU A 147 -9.74 -6.49 -7.81
C LEU A 147 -10.50 -5.17 -7.66
N ASP A 148 -11.82 -5.21 -7.51
CA ASP A 148 -12.64 -4.03 -7.27
C ASP A 148 -12.31 -3.37 -5.93
N ALA A 149 -12.21 -4.15 -4.85
CA ALA A 149 -11.82 -3.63 -3.55
C ALA A 149 -10.41 -3.03 -3.56
N ALA A 150 -9.46 -3.71 -4.22
CA ALA A 150 -8.08 -3.24 -4.36
C ALA A 150 -8.02 -1.92 -5.14
N ARG A 151 -8.74 -1.82 -6.26
CA ARG A 151 -8.84 -0.60 -7.07
C ARG A 151 -9.40 0.58 -6.27
N SER A 152 -10.39 0.36 -5.41
CA SER A 152 -10.96 1.41 -4.56
C SER A 152 -10.04 1.87 -3.42
N ALA A 153 -9.00 1.11 -3.08
CA ALA A 153 -8.10 1.39 -1.95
C ALA A 153 -6.72 1.95 -2.36
N LEU A 154 -6.44 2.01 -3.66
CA LEU A 154 -5.21 2.56 -4.27
C LEU A 154 -5.34 4.04 -4.61
#